data_AF-A0A517VA26-F1
#
_entry.id   AF-A0A517VA26-F1
#
_cell.length_a   1.000
_cell.length_b   1.000
_cell.length_c   1.000
_cell.angle_alpha   90.00
_cell.angle_beta   90.00
_cell.angle_gamma   90.00
#
_symmetry.space_group_name_H-M   'P 1'
#
loop_
_entity.id
_entity.type
_entity.pdbx_description
1 polymer ?
#
loop_
_entity_poly.entity_id
_entity_poly.type
_entity_poly.pdbx_seq_one_letter_code
_entity_poly.pdbx_strand_id
1 'polypeptide(L)'
;MAAAESSLKNKAIEDISWLDAEKEYALGVHQGKLVCRNPKGKKLSAVPKWLKETELAEQLLALCEWLADHEMECQHRIETWMLRSLPVPRDAVEAVWADPVWSDALRNMVVTPLDAKGKANTEQTGLLRDVVAKKGIGVVDRDGETQWIKAAQILIPHPILIDGLEDLREIAVDLKFSQAINQLFRTVFSATAAQQDLTRITDFQGGRFAQLNFVTSLCKRLGNPVRGGYACNKIWENSIPLEARFWVGDEYPESETSTGELIFVNEEQVPQKIEDVGPVTFSEGMLMASQIYAKRQVEKEEIDNS
;
A
#
# COMPACT_ATOMS: atom_id res chain seq x y z
N MET A 1 -23.55 -29.35 -31.73
CA MET A 1 -23.92 -29.39 -30.30
C MET A 1 -22.94 -28.57 -29.44
N ALA A 2 -22.47 -27.44 -29.95
CA ALA A 2 -21.42 -26.61 -29.33
C ALA A 2 -21.75 -25.10 -29.42
N ALA A 3 -23.05 -24.77 -29.47
CA ALA A 3 -23.53 -23.39 -29.68
C ALA A 3 -24.51 -22.90 -28.60
N ALA A 4 -24.72 -23.69 -27.53
CA ALA A 4 -25.68 -23.35 -26.46
C ALA A 4 -25.02 -23.03 -25.10
N GLU A 5 -23.71 -23.27 -24.93
CA GLU A 5 -23.01 -23.02 -23.65
C GLU A 5 -22.36 -21.62 -23.56
N SER A 6 -22.58 -20.77 -24.57
CA SER A 6 -21.97 -19.42 -24.70
C SER A 6 -22.83 -18.28 -24.11
N SER A 7 -24.04 -18.54 -23.59
CA SER A 7 -24.90 -17.49 -23.01
C SER A 7 -24.79 -17.33 -21.49
N LEU A 8 -23.98 -18.15 -20.81
CA LEU A 8 -23.65 -17.98 -19.39
C LEU A 8 -22.34 -17.19 -19.24
N LYS A 9 -22.25 -16.03 -19.93
CA LYS A 9 -21.32 -14.99 -19.49
C LYS A 9 -21.83 -14.49 -18.15
N ASN A 10 -21.04 -14.76 -17.10
CA ASN A 10 -21.10 -14.17 -15.77
C ASN A 10 -21.91 -12.87 -15.74
N LYS A 11 -23.21 -13.00 -15.48
CA LYS A 11 -23.97 -11.91 -14.91
C LYS A 11 -23.55 -11.94 -13.45
N ALA A 12 -22.45 -11.25 -13.13
CA ALA A 12 -22.16 -10.90 -11.75
C ALA A 12 -23.49 -10.37 -11.20
N ILE A 13 -24.07 -11.11 -10.26
CA ILE A 13 -25.28 -10.67 -9.61
C ILE A 13 -24.86 -9.38 -8.93
N GLU A 14 -25.34 -8.23 -9.44
CA GLU A 14 -25.24 -6.97 -8.71
C GLU A 14 -26.07 -7.17 -7.45
N ASP A 15 -25.45 -7.69 -6.40
CA ASP A 15 -26.12 -7.98 -5.14
C ASP A 15 -26.24 -6.67 -4.36
N ILE A 16 -27.13 -5.82 -4.87
CA ILE A 16 -27.48 -4.55 -4.25
C ILE A 16 -28.65 -4.84 -3.32
N SER A 17 -28.41 -4.66 -2.02
CA SER A 17 -29.48 -4.63 -1.03
C SER A 17 -30.28 -3.35 -1.21
N TRP A 18 -31.47 -3.46 -1.80
CA TRP A 18 -32.36 -2.33 -2.06
C TRP A 18 -33.23 -2.04 -0.84
N LEU A 19 -33.28 -0.77 -0.44
CA LEU A 19 -34.17 -0.24 0.59
C LEU A 19 -35.22 0.65 -0.07
N ASP A 20 -36.48 0.42 0.26
CA ASP A 20 -37.58 1.23 -0.27
C ASP A 20 -37.45 2.68 0.17
N ALA A 21 -37.71 3.59 -0.76
CA ALA A 21 -37.66 5.03 -0.57
C ALA A 21 -38.96 5.67 -1.09
N GLU A 22 -39.04 7.00 -1.03
CA GLU A 22 -40.20 7.74 -1.49
C GLU A 22 -40.54 7.50 -2.98
N LYS A 23 -41.82 7.62 -3.32
CA LYS A 23 -42.35 7.52 -4.69
C LYS A 23 -42.02 6.19 -5.39
N GLU A 24 -41.98 5.09 -4.64
CA GLU A 24 -41.67 3.73 -5.13
C GLU A 24 -40.26 3.60 -5.74
N TYR A 25 -39.36 4.55 -5.42
CA TYR A 25 -37.95 4.38 -5.68
C TYR A 25 -37.33 3.47 -4.62
N ALA A 26 -36.16 2.92 -4.92
CA ALA A 26 -35.32 2.26 -3.93
C ALA A 26 -33.89 2.81 -3.98
N LEU A 27 -33.24 2.84 -2.82
CA LEU A 27 -31.84 3.21 -2.65
C LEU A 27 -31.01 1.99 -2.25
N GLY A 28 -29.72 2.03 -2.54
CA GLY A 28 -28.78 1.00 -2.13
C GLY A 28 -27.34 1.47 -2.28
N VAL A 29 -26.40 0.66 -1.79
CA VAL A 29 -24.96 0.89 -1.96
C VAL A 29 -24.41 -0.11 -2.96
N HIS A 30 -23.59 0.37 -3.88
CA HIS A 30 -22.89 -0.47 -4.83
C HIS A 30 -21.49 0.09 -5.06
N GLN A 31 -20.46 -0.72 -4.82
CA GLN A 31 -19.05 -0.32 -4.96
C GLN A 31 -18.75 1.01 -4.23
N GLY A 32 -19.20 1.11 -2.97
CA GLY A 32 -19.00 2.29 -2.13
C GLY A 32 -19.77 3.54 -2.57
N LYS A 33 -20.76 3.41 -3.46
CA LYS A 33 -21.54 4.54 -3.98
C LYS A 33 -23.03 4.35 -3.80
N LEU A 34 -23.71 5.46 -3.48
CA LEU A 34 -25.17 5.52 -3.48
C LEU A 34 -25.71 5.31 -4.89
N VAL A 35 -26.59 4.33 -5.04
CA VAL A 35 -27.32 4.03 -6.27
C VAL A 35 -28.82 4.05 -6.02
N CYS A 36 -29.61 4.23 -7.08
CA CYS A 36 -31.06 4.18 -6.97
C CYS A 36 -31.68 3.36 -8.10
N ARG A 37 -32.88 2.85 -7.82
CA ARG A 37 -33.75 2.13 -8.74
C ARG A 37 -35.09 2.85 -8.82
N ASN A 38 -35.62 2.99 -10.03
CA ASN A 38 -36.93 3.60 -10.24
C ASN A 38 -38.09 2.60 -9.96
N PRO A 39 -39.35 3.04 -9.99
CA PRO A 39 -40.52 2.17 -9.77
C PRO A 39 -40.65 1.03 -10.79
N LYS A 40 -40.04 1.16 -11.96
CA LYS A 40 -39.98 0.10 -12.99
C LYS A 40 -38.88 -0.94 -12.73
N GLY A 41 -38.22 -0.88 -11.58
CA GLY A 41 -37.13 -1.78 -11.23
C GLY A 41 -35.81 -1.51 -11.96
N LYS A 42 -35.66 -0.38 -12.66
CA LYS A 42 -34.43 -0.04 -13.40
C LYS A 42 -33.48 0.80 -12.55
N LYS A 43 -32.23 0.33 -12.39
CA LYS A 43 -31.12 1.10 -11.82
C LYS A 43 -30.85 2.33 -12.69
N LEU A 44 -30.79 3.51 -12.07
CA LEU A 44 -30.52 4.77 -12.77
C LEU A 44 -29.01 5.07 -12.77
N SER A 45 -28.56 5.86 -13.74
CA SER A 45 -27.17 6.32 -13.84
C SER A 45 -26.80 7.36 -12.78
N ALA A 46 -27.79 8.02 -12.19
CA ALA A 46 -27.61 8.99 -11.12
C ALA A 46 -28.82 8.97 -10.18
N VAL A 47 -28.56 9.25 -8.91
CA VAL A 47 -29.60 9.45 -7.89
C VAL A 47 -30.21 10.85 -8.06
N PRO A 48 -31.54 10.98 -8.26
CA PRO A 48 -32.20 12.28 -8.37
C PRO A 48 -31.95 13.18 -7.15
N LYS A 49 -31.86 14.49 -7.36
CA LYS A 49 -31.56 15.47 -6.30
C LYS A 49 -32.51 15.35 -5.10
N TRP A 50 -33.82 15.33 -5.36
CA TRP A 50 -34.84 15.21 -4.31
C TRP A 50 -34.71 13.92 -3.49
N LEU A 51 -34.19 12.84 -4.10
CA LEU A 51 -33.99 11.57 -3.41
C LEU A 51 -32.70 11.56 -2.59
N LYS A 52 -31.65 12.29 -3.04
CA LYS A 52 -30.40 12.47 -2.28
C LYS A 52 -30.58 13.27 -0.99
N GLU A 53 -31.60 14.12 -0.93
CA GLU A 53 -31.91 14.97 0.23
C GLU A 53 -32.83 14.25 1.25
N THR A 54 -33.10 12.96 1.05
CA THR A 54 -33.85 12.15 2.02
C THR A 54 -32.95 11.64 3.12
N GLU A 55 -33.49 11.45 4.33
CA GLU A 55 -32.77 10.91 5.48
C GLU A 55 -32.10 9.55 5.16
N LEU A 56 -32.80 8.67 4.43
CA LEU A 56 -32.25 7.38 4.00
C LEU A 56 -31.02 7.55 3.10
N ALA A 57 -31.03 8.51 2.18
CA ALA A 57 -29.88 8.78 1.32
C ALA A 57 -28.70 9.35 2.13
N GLU A 58 -28.97 10.24 3.09
CA GLU A 58 -27.94 10.78 3.98
C GLU A 58 -27.28 9.67 4.82
N GLN A 59 -28.06 8.77 5.41
CA GLN A 59 -27.54 7.63 6.17
C GLN A 59 -26.70 6.67 5.29
N LEU A 60 -27.16 6.38 4.07
CA LEU A 60 -26.42 5.53 3.15
C LEU A 60 -25.14 6.20 2.61
N LEU A 61 -25.13 7.53 2.46
CA LEU A 61 -23.92 8.28 2.11
C LEU A 61 -22.91 8.26 3.25
N ALA A 62 -23.35 8.51 4.48
CA ALA A 62 -22.50 8.38 5.67
C ALA A 62 -21.95 6.96 5.83
N LEU A 63 -22.74 5.93 5.52
CA LEU A 63 -22.25 4.55 5.47
C LEU A 63 -21.19 4.35 4.39
N CYS A 64 -21.36 4.91 3.19
CA CYS A 64 -20.35 4.85 2.12
C CYS A 64 -19.03 5.48 2.56
N GLU A 65 -19.09 6.65 3.22
CA GLU A 65 -17.91 7.34 3.75
C GLU A 65 -17.23 6.50 4.84
N TRP A 66 -18.00 5.97 5.79
CA TRP A 66 -17.48 5.10 6.85
C TRP A 66 -16.81 3.83 6.29
N LEU A 67 -17.39 3.20 5.28
CA LEU A 67 -16.79 2.04 4.62
C LEU A 67 -15.47 2.38 3.92
N ALA A 68 -15.39 3.55 3.28
CA ALA A 68 -14.15 4.02 2.65
C ALA A 68 -13.07 4.31 3.69
N ASP A 69 -13.44 4.93 4.81
CA ASP A 69 -12.52 5.18 5.93
C ASP A 69 -12.02 3.87 6.55
N HIS A 70 -12.91 2.89 6.73
CA HIS A 70 -12.55 1.55 7.22
C HIS A 70 -11.59 0.83 6.27
N GLU A 71 -11.83 0.89 4.96
CA GLU A 71 -10.92 0.34 3.95
C GLU A 71 -9.52 0.96 4.03
N MET A 72 -9.45 2.29 4.13
CA MET A 72 -8.18 3.00 4.30
C MET A 72 -7.47 2.63 5.60
N GLU A 73 -8.20 2.51 6.72
CA GLU A 73 -7.62 2.11 8.01
C GLU A 73 -7.05 0.69 7.96
N CYS A 74 -7.79 -0.27 7.38
CA CYS A 74 -7.35 -1.66 7.24
C CYS A 74 -6.06 -1.74 6.41
N GLN A 75 -6.04 -1.09 5.25
CA GLN A 75 -4.86 -1.06 4.37
C GLN A 75 -3.66 -0.43 5.09
N HIS A 76 -3.86 0.71 5.76
CA HIS A 76 -2.79 1.38 6.49
C HIS A 76 -2.24 0.53 7.64
N ARG A 77 -3.09 -0.22 8.34
CA ARG A 77 -2.65 -1.12 9.41
C ARG A 77 -1.78 -2.25 8.88
N ILE A 78 -2.18 -2.89 7.79
CA ILE A 78 -1.43 -3.98 7.17
C ILE A 78 -0.13 -3.45 6.56
N GLU A 79 -0.15 -2.28 5.91
CA GLU A 79 1.06 -1.61 5.42
C GLU A 79 2.00 -1.29 6.58
N THR A 80 1.48 -0.88 7.74
CA THR A 80 2.30 -0.69 8.96
C THR A 80 2.93 -2.00 9.43
N TRP A 81 2.21 -3.12 9.40
CA TRP A 81 2.78 -4.43 9.71
C TRP A 81 3.92 -4.80 8.75
N MET A 82 3.75 -4.50 7.45
CA MET A 82 4.75 -4.71 6.41
C MET A 82 6.00 -3.84 6.60
N LEU A 83 5.82 -2.52 6.64
CA LEU A 83 6.92 -1.54 6.72
C LEU A 83 7.75 -1.70 7.98
N ARG A 84 7.14 -2.16 9.08
CA ARG A 84 7.83 -2.38 10.36
C ARG A 84 8.22 -3.83 10.59
N SER A 85 7.83 -4.74 9.69
CA SER A 85 7.97 -6.20 9.83
C SER A 85 7.62 -6.68 11.23
N LEU A 86 6.44 -6.26 11.72
CA LEU A 86 6.00 -6.57 13.08
C LEU A 86 5.53 -8.02 13.17
N PRO A 87 5.88 -8.75 14.24
CA PRO A 87 5.22 -9.99 14.58
C PRO A 87 3.70 -9.77 14.74
N VAL A 88 2.92 -10.41 13.89
CA VAL A 88 1.46 -10.41 13.94
C VAL A 88 0.99 -11.73 14.53
N PRO A 89 0.30 -11.72 15.68
CA PRO A 89 -0.32 -12.92 16.23
C PRO A 89 -1.30 -13.54 15.24
N ARG A 90 -1.22 -14.87 15.06
CA ARG A 90 -2.15 -15.61 14.20
C ARG A 90 -3.60 -15.35 14.60
N ASP A 91 -3.87 -15.33 15.90
CA ASP A 91 -5.22 -15.11 16.44
C ASP A 91 -5.77 -13.71 16.07
N ALA A 92 -4.90 -12.71 15.88
CA ALA A 92 -5.30 -11.39 15.38
C ALA A 92 -5.69 -11.44 13.89
N VAL A 93 -4.94 -12.18 13.08
CA VAL A 93 -5.27 -12.41 11.66
C VAL A 93 -6.59 -13.19 11.54
N GLU A 94 -6.76 -14.24 12.35
CA GLU A 94 -7.99 -15.04 12.41
C GLU A 94 -9.21 -14.19 12.79
N ALA A 95 -9.06 -13.29 13.77
CA ALA A 95 -10.15 -12.43 14.24
C ALA A 95 -10.64 -11.45 13.16
N VAL A 96 -9.75 -10.93 12.31
CA VAL A 96 -10.11 -9.97 11.27
C VAL A 96 -10.50 -10.62 9.94
N TRP A 97 -10.17 -11.91 9.73
CA TRP A 97 -10.38 -12.57 8.43
C TRP A 97 -11.84 -12.67 7.99
N ALA A 98 -12.78 -12.66 8.94
CA ALA A 98 -14.22 -12.68 8.63
C ALA A 98 -14.73 -11.36 8.01
N ASP A 99 -14.00 -10.27 8.19
CA ASP A 99 -14.29 -8.99 7.55
C ASP A 99 -13.71 -9.00 6.11
N PRO A 100 -14.56 -8.86 5.08
CA PRO A 100 -14.11 -8.87 3.69
C PRO A 100 -13.03 -7.83 3.40
N VAL A 101 -13.11 -6.63 3.99
CA VAL A 101 -12.15 -5.53 3.76
C VAL A 101 -10.76 -5.93 4.25
N TRP A 102 -10.69 -6.53 5.44
CA TRP A 102 -9.45 -7.09 5.98
C TRP A 102 -8.93 -8.26 5.15
N SER A 103 -9.82 -9.21 4.85
CA SER A 103 -9.42 -10.42 4.14
C SER A 103 -8.91 -10.11 2.73
N ASP A 104 -9.53 -9.17 2.02
CA ASP A 104 -9.13 -8.76 0.67
C ASP A 104 -7.82 -8.00 0.68
N ALA A 105 -7.60 -7.14 1.68
CA ALA A 105 -6.34 -6.41 1.83
C ALA A 105 -5.16 -7.31 2.22
N LEU A 106 -5.41 -8.35 3.03
CA LEU A 106 -4.40 -9.33 3.44
C LEU A 106 -4.12 -10.39 2.36
N ARG A 107 -5.11 -10.71 1.53
CA ARG A 107 -5.00 -11.73 0.50
C ARG A 107 -3.87 -11.40 -0.47
N ASN A 108 -3.09 -12.42 -0.80
CA ASN A 108 -1.88 -12.35 -1.63
C ASN A 108 -0.71 -11.59 -1.00
N MET A 109 -0.81 -11.07 0.22
CA MET A 109 0.38 -10.62 0.94
C MET A 109 1.29 -11.81 1.19
N VAL A 110 2.59 -11.64 0.97
CA VAL A 110 3.61 -12.60 1.40
C VAL A 110 3.64 -12.57 2.91
N VAL A 111 3.55 -13.76 3.51
CA VAL A 111 3.67 -13.97 4.95
C VAL A 111 4.76 -14.99 5.25
N THR A 112 5.46 -14.80 6.36
CA THR A 112 6.53 -15.69 6.82
C THR A 112 6.27 -16.08 8.28
N PRO A 113 6.21 -17.37 8.63
CA PRO A 113 6.01 -17.76 10.02
C PRO A 113 7.22 -17.44 10.90
N LEU A 114 6.92 -17.11 12.16
CA LEU A 114 7.91 -17.01 13.21
C LEU A 114 7.89 -18.24 14.10
N ASP A 115 9.07 -18.72 14.48
CA ASP A 115 9.19 -19.70 15.56
C ASP A 115 8.97 -19.06 16.94
N ALA A 116 8.96 -19.88 17.99
CA ALA A 116 8.74 -19.41 19.37
C ALA A 116 9.84 -18.45 19.89
N LYS A 117 10.97 -18.32 19.19
CA LYS A 117 12.07 -17.41 19.50
C LYS A 117 12.02 -16.15 18.62
N GLY A 118 11.00 -16.00 17.78
CA GLY A 118 10.86 -14.87 16.86
C GLY A 118 11.73 -14.97 15.61
N LYS A 119 12.29 -16.15 15.29
CA LYS A 119 13.06 -16.34 14.07
C LYS A 119 12.13 -16.68 12.90
N ALA A 120 12.30 -15.97 11.79
CA ALA A 120 11.58 -16.24 10.54
C ALA A 120 11.97 -17.60 9.96
N ASN A 121 10.97 -18.39 9.59
CA ASN A 121 11.15 -19.61 8.82
C ASN A 121 10.87 -19.32 7.33
N THR A 122 11.93 -19.04 6.58
CA THR A 122 11.84 -18.62 5.18
C THR A 122 11.30 -19.71 4.26
N GLU A 123 11.49 -20.98 4.58
CA GLU A 123 11.01 -22.13 3.79
C GLU A 123 9.47 -22.21 3.75
N GLN A 124 8.80 -21.69 4.77
CA GLN A 124 7.34 -21.64 4.84
C GLN A 124 6.77 -20.28 4.43
N THR A 125 7.57 -19.47 3.74
CA THR A 125 7.11 -18.18 3.19
C THR A 125 6.19 -18.43 2.00
N GLY A 126 5.07 -17.71 1.94
CA GLY A 126 4.15 -17.82 0.83
C GLY A 126 3.10 -16.72 0.78
N LEU A 127 2.35 -16.71 -0.31
CA LEU A 127 1.27 -15.78 -0.59
C LEU A 127 0.01 -16.20 0.19
N LEU A 128 -0.48 -15.33 1.05
CA LEU A 128 -1.64 -15.58 1.89
C LEU A 128 -2.91 -15.82 1.05
N ARG A 129 -3.55 -16.98 1.24
CA ARG A 129 -4.77 -17.36 0.50
C ARG A 129 -5.97 -17.55 1.39
N ASP A 130 -5.80 -18.11 2.58
CA ASP A 130 -6.94 -18.33 3.47
C ASP A 130 -6.51 -18.38 4.92
N VAL A 131 -7.46 -18.18 5.82
CA VAL A 131 -7.25 -18.33 7.26
C VAL A 131 -8.42 -19.09 7.83
N VAL A 132 -8.13 -20.26 8.40
CA VAL A 132 -9.13 -21.17 8.94
C VAL A 132 -8.69 -21.59 10.33
N ALA A 133 -9.43 -21.18 11.37
CA ALA A 133 -9.03 -21.37 12.78
C ALA A 133 -8.51 -22.77 13.15
N LYS A 134 -9.07 -23.85 12.57
CA LYS A 134 -8.61 -25.23 12.81
C LYS A 134 -7.40 -25.66 11.99
N LYS A 135 -7.19 -25.06 10.81
CA LYS A 135 -6.10 -25.43 9.89
C LYS A 135 -4.88 -24.50 10.01
N GLY A 136 -5.11 -23.23 10.35
CA GLY A 136 -4.11 -22.17 10.42
C GLY A 136 -4.21 -21.22 9.21
N ILE A 137 -3.07 -20.72 8.79
CA ILE A 137 -2.93 -19.77 7.69
C ILE A 137 -2.55 -20.54 6.42
N GLY A 138 -3.42 -20.55 5.42
CA GLY A 138 -3.18 -21.17 4.13
C GLY A 138 -2.41 -20.23 3.20
N VAL A 139 -1.29 -20.70 2.66
CA VAL A 139 -0.46 -19.93 1.72
C VAL A 139 -0.13 -20.75 0.47
N VAL A 140 0.21 -20.05 -0.61
CA VAL A 140 0.85 -20.62 -1.79
C VAL A 140 2.33 -20.28 -1.75
N ASP A 141 3.21 -21.28 -1.78
CA ASP A 141 4.66 -21.09 -1.72
C ASP A 141 5.29 -20.75 -3.08
N ARG A 142 6.62 -20.72 -3.14
CA ARG A 142 7.40 -20.41 -4.34
C ARG A 142 7.32 -21.49 -5.42
N ASP A 143 6.88 -22.69 -5.08
CA ASP A 143 6.67 -23.78 -6.03
C ASP A 143 5.21 -23.81 -6.53
N GLY A 144 4.37 -22.89 -6.04
CA GLY A 144 2.94 -22.85 -6.35
C GLY A 144 2.11 -23.86 -5.55
N GLU A 145 2.72 -24.55 -4.58
CA GLU A 145 2.04 -25.52 -3.75
C GLU A 145 1.30 -24.85 -2.59
N THR A 146 0.18 -25.45 -2.17
CA THR A 146 -0.60 -24.96 -1.04
C THR A 146 -0.13 -25.60 0.26
N GLN A 147 0.25 -24.77 1.23
CA GLN A 147 0.65 -25.21 2.57
C GLN A 147 -0.16 -24.49 3.67
N TRP A 148 -0.20 -25.09 4.86
CA TRP A 148 -0.87 -24.52 6.03
C TRP A 148 0.12 -24.25 7.15
N ILE A 149 0.25 -22.97 7.51
CA ILE A 149 1.11 -22.48 8.58
C ILE A 149 0.35 -22.53 9.91
N LYS A 150 0.95 -23.18 10.92
CA LYS A 150 0.41 -23.30 12.28
C LYS A 150 1.16 -22.46 13.32
N ALA A 151 2.14 -21.66 12.89
CA ALA A 151 2.89 -20.78 13.78
C ALA A 151 1.94 -19.84 14.55
N ALA A 152 2.28 -19.54 15.80
CA ALA A 152 1.49 -18.62 16.63
C ALA A 152 1.58 -17.18 16.15
N GLN A 153 2.61 -16.85 15.37
CA GLN A 153 2.87 -15.52 14.83
C GLN A 153 3.40 -15.65 13.40
N ILE A 154 3.09 -14.63 12.59
CA ILE A 154 3.65 -14.44 11.26
C ILE A 154 4.24 -13.04 11.15
N LEU A 155 5.11 -12.86 10.17
CA LEU A 155 5.47 -11.56 9.62
C LEU A 155 4.71 -11.34 8.32
N ILE A 156 4.40 -10.08 8.06
CA ILE A 156 4.27 -9.58 6.69
C ILE A 156 5.60 -8.88 6.44
N PRO A 157 6.60 -9.53 5.81
CA PRO A 157 7.91 -8.93 5.66
C PRO A 157 7.88 -7.76 4.68
N HIS A 158 8.73 -6.76 4.94
CA HIS A 158 9.10 -5.79 3.91
C HIS A 158 9.72 -6.54 2.71
N PRO A 159 9.46 -6.16 1.45
CA PRO A 159 9.93 -6.88 0.27
C PRO A 159 11.44 -7.11 0.22
N ILE A 160 12.25 -6.18 0.73
CA ILE A 160 13.71 -6.36 0.79
C ILE A 160 14.16 -7.51 1.70
N LEU A 161 13.31 -7.93 2.64
CA LEU A 161 13.56 -9.04 3.56
C LEU A 161 13.00 -10.38 3.05
N ILE A 162 12.32 -10.36 1.90
CA ILE A 162 11.76 -11.56 1.29
C ILE A 162 12.88 -12.24 0.49
N ASP A 163 13.37 -13.35 1.05
CA ASP A 163 14.15 -14.30 0.26
C ASP A 163 13.30 -14.80 -0.92
N GLY A 164 13.92 -15.03 -2.09
CA GLY A 164 13.20 -15.45 -3.31
C GLY A 164 12.06 -14.52 -3.75
N LEU A 165 12.20 -13.20 -3.53
CA LEU A 165 11.19 -12.20 -3.93
C LEU A 165 10.82 -12.29 -5.42
N GLU A 166 11.81 -12.56 -6.29
CA GLU A 166 11.58 -12.62 -7.73
C GLU A 166 10.73 -13.82 -8.13
N ASP A 167 10.99 -15.00 -7.56
CA ASP A 167 10.17 -16.20 -7.76
C ASP A 167 8.70 -15.93 -7.39
N LEU A 168 8.47 -15.25 -6.26
CA LEU A 168 7.12 -14.88 -5.82
C LEU A 168 6.45 -13.84 -6.74
N ARG A 169 7.22 -12.94 -7.36
CA ARG A 169 6.71 -12.02 -8.39
C ARG A 169 6.28 -12.75 -9.64
N GLU A 170 7.07 -13.70 -10.12
CA GLU A 170 6.73 -14.52 -11.28
C GLU A 170 5.42 -15.27 -11.04
N ILE A 171 5.28 -15.93 -9.88
CA ILE A 171 4.04 -16.62 -9.50
C ILE A 171 2.85 -15.66 -9.43
N ALA A 172 3.03 -14.47 -8.85
CA ALA A 172 1.96 -13.48 -8.77
C ALA A 172 1.52 -13.00 -10.16
N VAL A 173 2.44 -12.84 -11.11
CA VAL A 173 2.11 -12.52 -12.50
C VAL A 173 1.35 -13.68 -13.18
N ASP A 174 1.88 -14.90 -13.07
CA ASP A 174 1.33 -16.09 -13.73
C ASP A 174 -0.08 -16.42 -13.23
N LEU A 175 -0.28 -16.35 -11.91
CA LEU A 175 -1.57 -16.59 -11.27
C LEU A 175 -2.48 -15.35 -11.26
N LYS A 176 -2.00 -14.22 -11.81
CA LYS A 176 -2.72 -12.93 -11.90
C LYS A 176 -3.21 -12.45 -10.54
N PHE A 177 -2.37 -12.59 -9.53
CA PHE A 177 -2.65 -12.09 -8.20
C PHE A 177 -2.43 -10.57 -8.14
N SER A 178 -3.36 -9.89 -7.50
CA SER A 178 -3.24 -8.49 -7.12
C SER A 178 -3.10 -8.38 -5.61
N GLN A 179 -2.29 -7.44 -5.15
CA GLN A 179 -2.23 -7.07 -3.74
C GLN A 179 -2.87 -5.69 -3.58
N ALA A 180 -3.68 -5.51 -2.54
CA ALA A 180 -4.21 -4.19 -2.20
C ALA A 180 -3.08 -3.24 -1.77
N ILE A 181 -2.08 -3.78 -1.09
CA ILE A 181 -0.87 -3.08 -0.68
C ILE A 181 0.27 -3.53 -1.58
N ASN A 182 1.00 -2.57 -2.14
CA ASN A 182 2.12 -2.90 -3.01
C ASN A 182 3.30 -3.43 -2.18
N GLN A 183 3.36 -4.75 -1.99
CA GLN A 183 4.47 -5.44 -1.32
C GLN A 183 5.42 -6.02 -2.36
N LEU A 184 4.97 -6.98 -3.17
CA LEU A 184 5.82 -7.69 -4.14
C LEU A 184 6.47 -6.73 -5.14
N PHE A 185 5.68 -5.84 -5.73
CA PHE A 185 6.14 -4.92 -6.78
C PHE A 185 6.55 -3.55 -6.21
N ARG A 186 6.72 -3.44 -4.90
CA ARG A 186 7.37 -2.28 -4.30
C ARG A 186 8.81 -2.24 -4.78
N THR A 187 9.25 -1.07 -5.23
CA THR A 187 10.66 -0.85 -5.54
C THR A 187 11.47 -0.92 -4.25
N VAL A 188 12.56 -1.70 -4.26
CA VAL A 188 13.47 -1.87 -3.14
C VAL A 188 14.85 -1.36 -3.52
N PHE A 189 15.58 -0.83 -2.54
CA PHE A 189 16.95 -0.35 -2.73
C PHE A 189 17.86 -0.98 -1.69
N SER A 190 18.96 -1.58 -2.15
CA SER A 190 20.02 -2.11 -1.30
C SER A 190 21.21 -1.17 -1.32
N ALA A 191 21.79 -0.90 -0.16
CA ALA A 191 23.01 -0.12 -0.07
C ALA A 191 24.16 -0.84 -0.79
N THR A 192 24.82 -0.14 -1.72
CA THR A 192 26.02 -0.64 -2.38
C THR A 192 27.20 -0.64 -1.41
N ALA A 193 28.23 -1.45 -1.68
CA ALA A 193 29.44 -1.49 -0.84
C ALA A 193 30.09 -0.09 -0.68
N ALA A 194 30.07 0.73 -1.73
CA ALA A 194 30.61 2.09 -1.70
C ALA A 194 29.77 3.07 -0.85
N GLN A 195 28.48 2.77 -0.66
CA GLN A 195 27.59 3.62 0.14
C GLN A 195 27.69 3.33 1.64
N GLN A 196 28.14 2.14 2.04
CA GLN A 196 28.18 1.70 3.45
C GLN A 196 28.96 2.67 4.36
N ASP A 197 30.08 3.20 3.88
CA ASP A 197 30.94 4.14 4.62
C ASP A 197 30.42 5.59 4.63
N LEU A 198 29.35 5.89 3.89
CA LEU A 198 28.80 7.25 3.77
C LEU A 198 27.87 7.58 4.94
N THR A 199 27.63 8.87 5.15
CA THR A 199 26.61 9.40 6.07
C THR A 199 25.48 10.13 5.33
N ARG A 200 25.58 10.21 4.01
CA ARG A 200 24.61 10.86 3.13
C ARG A 200 24.63 10.21 1.75
N ILE A 201 23.47 10.17 1.10
CA ILE A 201 23.28 9.70 -0.27
C ILE A 201 22.94 10.90 -1.16
N THR A 202 23.57 10.97 -2.33
CA THR A 202 23.42 12.08 -3.29
C THR A 202 22.90 11.63 -4.65
N ASP A 203 22.51 10.35 -4.78
CA ASP A 203 22.03 9.73 -6.03
C ASP A 203 20.85 10.49 -6.67
N PHE A 204 20.07 11.19 -5.84
CA PHE A 204 18.90 11.97 -6.24
C PHE A 204 19.07 13.49 -6.01
N GLN A 205 20.32 13.98 -5.99
CA GLN A 205 20.61 15.41 -5.86
C GLN A 205 20.36 16.16 -7.17
N GLY A 206 20.03 17.45 -7.08
CA GLY A 206 19.99 18.39 -8.21
C GLY A 206 18.71 18.35 -9.03
N GLY A 207 17.68 17.63 -8.57
CA GLY A 207 16.39 17.62 -9.23
C GLY A 207 15.65 18.93 -9.00
N ARG A 208 15.49 19.72 -10.07
CA ARG A 208 14.91 21.07 -10.06
C ARG A 208 13.38 21.05 -10.05
N PHE A 209 12.79 21.97 -9.31
CA PHE A 209 11.37 22.27 -9.32
C PHE A 209 11.19 23.78 -9.48
N ALA A 210 10.26 24.19 -10.34
CA ALA A 210 9.96 25.62 -10.54
C ALA A 210 9.57 26.34 -9.26
N GLN A 211 8.92 25.65 -8.32
CA GLN A 211 8.44 26.21 -7.06
C GLN A 211 8.56 25.19 -5.94
N LEU A 212 8.98 25.64 -4.76
CA LEU A 212 9.03 24.82 -3.54
C LEU A 212 7.65 24.27 -3.15
N ASN A 213 6.57 25.01 -3.41
CA ASN A 213 5.20 24.56 -3.14
C ASN A 213 4.83 23.26 -3.91
N PHE A 214 5.43 23.01 -5.08
CA PHE A 214 5.15 21.83 -5.90
C PHE A 214 5.75 20.57 -5.27
N VAL A 215 7.00 20.65 -4.84
CA VAL A 215 7.69 19.52 -4.18
C VAL A 215 7.13 19.28 -2.78
N THR A 216 6.85 20.33 -2.00
CA THR A 216 6.24 20.18 -0.66
C THR A 216 4.82 19.60 -0.73
N SER A 217 4.01 20.01 -1.72
CA SER A 217 2.70 19.39 -1.98
C SER A 217 2.80 17.94 -2.42
N LEU A 218 3.83 17.59 -3.20
CA LEU A 218 4.13 16.20 -3.56
C LEU A 218 4.50 15.37 -2.33
N CYS A 219 5.39 15.88 -1.47
CA CYS A 219 5.80 15.20 -0.24
C CYS A 219 4.58 14.91 0.64
N LYS A 220 3.66 15.87 0.81
CA LYS A 220 2.39 15.69 1.54
C LYS A 220 1.52 14.57 0.94
N ARG A 221 1.37 14.53 -0.39
CA ARG A 221 0.59 13.46 -1.06
C ARG A 221 1.23 12.08 -0.90
N LEU A 222 2.55 12.03 -0.79
CA LEU A 222 3.30 10.80 -0.54
C LEU A 222 3.38 10.41 0.95
N GLY A 223 2.76 11.18 1.85
CA GLY A 223 2.80 10.92 3.29
C GLY A 223 4.09 11.33 3.99
N ASN A 224 4.97 12.08 3.33
CA ASN A 224 6.27 12.51 3.86
C ASN A 224 6.18 14.00 4.27
N PRO A 225 5.94 14.32 5.57
CA PRO A 225 5.88 15.72 6.00
C PRO A 225 7.23 16.42 5.80
N VAL A 226 7.19 17.72 5.48
CA VAL A 226 8.40 18.54 5.31
C VAL A 226 8.71 19.29 6.61
N ARG A 227 9.94 19.17 7.11
CA ARG A 227 10.45 19.84 8.32
C ARG A 227 11.84 20.40 8.06
N GLY A 228 12.03 21.71 8.26
CA GLY A 228 13.35 22.36 8.08
C GLY A 228 13.97 22.12 6.70
N GLY A 229 13.15 22.12 5.65
CA GLY A 229 13.57 21.86 4.27
C GLY A 229 13.77 20.38 3.89
N TYR A 230 13.56 19.45 4.81
CA TYR A 230 13.64 18.00 4.55
C TYR A 230 12.26 17.36 4.47
N ALA A 231 12.02 16.54 3.44
CA ALA A 231 10.97 15.53 3.48
C ALA A 231 11.39 14.41 4.44
N CYS A 232 10.54 14.13 5.43
CA CYS A 232 10.81 13.19 6.50
C CYS A 232 9.99 11.91 6.34
N ASN A 233 10.64 10.75 6.47
CA ASN A 233 9.98 9.46 6.63
C ASN A 233 10.54 8.75 7.87
N LYS A 234 9.68 8.45 8.84
CA LYS A 234 10.07 7.76 10.08
C LYS A 234 9.82 6.26 9.93
N ILE A 235 10.89 5.48 9.99
CA ILE A 235 10.86 4.03 9.82
C ILE A 235 11.25 3.37 11.15
N TRP A 236 10.60 2.26 11.47
CA TRP A 236 10.98 1.40 12.58
C TRP A 236 11.47 0.08 12.04
N GLU A 237 12.71 -0.26 12.35
CA GLU A 237 13.32 -1.51 11.96
C GLU A 237 13.93 -2.15 13.21
N ASN A 238 13.59 -3.39 13.51
CA ASN A 238 14.00 -4.07 14.75
C ASN A 238 13.67 -3.27 16.03
N SER A 239 12.54 -2.55 16.02
CA SER A 239 12.12 -1.62 17.09
C SER A 239 13.00 -0.38 17.28
N ILE A 240 13.98 -0.16 16.41
CA ILE A 240 14.83 1.03 16.41
C ILE A 240 14.24 2.05 15.42
N PRO A 241 13.81 3.23 15.88
CA PRO A 241 13.34 4.28 14.99
C PRO A 241 14.52 5.04 14.38
N LEU A 242 14.50 5.16 13.06
CA LEU A 242 15.33 6.09 12.30
C LEU A 242 14.43 6.97 11.44
N GLU A 243 14.86 8.20 11.16
CA GLU A 243 14.17 9.10 10.24
C GLU A 243 15.04 9.35 9.00
N ALA A 244 14.54 8.93 7.84
CA ALA A 244 15.09 9.32 6.56
C ALA A 244 14.68 10.77 6.26
N ARG A 245 15.66 11.59 5.87
CA ARG A 245 15.47 13.02 5.57
C ARG A 245 16.06 13.35 4.22
N PHE A 246 15.21 13.75 3.29
CA PHE A 246 15.63 14.13 1.94
C PHE A 246 15.43 15.62 1.72
N TRP A 247 16.50 16.34 1.38
CA TRP A 247 16.44 17.80 1.20
C TRP A 247 15.61 18.17 -0.03
N VAL A 248 14.64 19.07 0.17
CA VAL A 248 13.75 19.60 -0.87
C VAL A 248 13.74 21.14 -0.93
N GLY A 249 14.39 21.82 0.02
CA GLY A 249 14.54 23.28 0.08
C GLY A 249 13.71 23.95 1.18
N ASP A 250 14.15 25.14 1.61
CA ASP A 250 13.64 25.89 2.77
C ASP A 250 13.32 27.38 2.47
N GLU A 251 13.32 27.74 1.18
CA GLU A 251 13.03 29.09 0.68
C GLU A 251 11.51 29.42 0.64
N TYR A 252 11.16 30.57 0.06
CA TYR A 252 9.75 30.93 -0.16
C TYR A 252 9.00 29.92 -1.05
N PRO A 253 7.69 29.70 -0.85
CA PRO A 253 6.93 28.69 -1.60
C PRO A 253 7.01 28.82 -3.14
N GLU A 254 7.12 30.05 -3.65
CA GLU A 254 7.20 30.37 -5.08
C GLU A 254 8.64 30.35 -5.63
N SER A 255 9.64 30.21 -4.76
CA SER A 255 11.04 30.15 -5.17
C SER A 255 11.34 28.82 -5.86
N GLU A 256 12.22 28.89 -6.86
CA GLU A 256 12.82 27.70 -7.43
C GLU A 256 13.59 26.92 -6.35
N THR A 257 13.56 25.59 -6.44
CA THR A 257 14.32 24.73 -5.52
C THR A 257 14.95 23.54 -6.24
N SER A 258 15.95 22.94 -5.61
CA SER A 258 16.60 21.71 -6.05
C SER A 258 16.67 20.72 -4.89
N THR A 259 16.45 19.45 -5.20
CA THR A 259 16.67 18.36 -4.25
C THR A 259 18.15 18.24 -3.87
N GLY A 260 18.41 17.84 -2.63
CA GLY A 260 19.75 17.74 -2.06
C GLY A 260 20.09 16.33 -1.60
N GLU A 261 20.73 16.21 -0.44
CA GLU A 261 21.11 14.91 0.10
C GLU A 261 19.94 14.19 0.80
N LEU A 262 20.06 12.86 0.84
CA LEU A 262 19.31 11.98 1.75
C LEU A 262 20.23 11.59 2.91
N ILE A 263 19.78 11.83 4.15
CA ILE A 263 20.44 11.38 5.38
C ILE A 263 19.49 10.53 6.21
N PHE A 264 20.05 9.74 7.12
CA PHE A 264 19.31 8.96 8.11
C PHE A 264 19.72 9.44 9.50
N VAL A 265 18.76 9.81 10.33
CA VAL A 265 19.04 10.31 11.68
C VAL A 265 18.39 9.44 12.74
N ASN A 266 19.05 9.33 13.89
CA ASN A 266 18.50 8.71 15.09
C ASN A 266 17.62 9.69 15.89
N GLU A 267 17.12 9.24 17.03
CA GLU A 267 16.26 10.06 17.90
C GLU A 267 16.99 11.31 18.42
N GLU A 268 18.30 11.21 18.65
CA GLU A 268 19.18 12.31 19.04
C GLU A 268 19.51 13.28 17.89
N GLN A 269 18.88 13.12 16.71
CA GLN A 269 19.08 13.99 15.54
C GLN A 269 20.48 13.89 14.93
N VAL A 270 21.21 12.82 15.20
CA VAL A 270 22.56 12.59 14.69
C VAL A 270 22.50 11.78 13.40
N PRO A 271 23.13 12.25 12.30
CA PRO A 271 23.28 11.46 11.08
C PRO A 271 24.03 10.15 11.34
N GLN A 272 23.47 9.05 10.86
CA GLN A 272 24.07 7.71 10.95
C GLN A 272 24.88 7.40 9.71
N LYS A 273 25.88 6.51 9.85
CA LYS A 273 26.49 5.89 8.68
C LYS A 273 25.53 4.89 8.05
N ILE A 274 25.63 4.69 6.74
CA ILE A 274 24.76 3.74 6.03
C ILE A 274 24.96 2.30 6.53
N GLU A 275 26.16 1.91 6.96
CA GLU A 275 26.41 0.60 7.60
C GLU A 275 25.58 0.35 8.87
N ASP A 276 25.20 1.42 9.58
CA ASP A 276 24.37 1.36 10.79
C ASP A 276 22.86 1.50 10.47
N VAL A 277 22.50 1.73 9.22
CA VAL A 277 21.11 1.86 8.76
C VAL A 277 20.63 0.50 8.26
N GLY A 278 19.57 -0.03 8.87
CA GLY A 278 18.99 -1.30 8.45
C GLY A 278 18.43 -1.28 7.01
N PRO A 279 18.34 -2.44 6.34
CA PRO A 279 17.95 -2.54 4.94
C PRO A 279 16.56 -2.00 4.64
N VAL A 280 15.58 -2.16 5.54
CA VAL A 280 14.23 -1.61 5.35
C VAL A 280 14.27 -0.09 5.40
N THR A 281 14.93 0.45 6.43
CA THR A 281 15.08 1.90 6.62
C THR A 281 15.77 2.54 5.42
N PHE A 282 16.88 1.95 4.96
CA PHE A 282 17.60 2.43 3.79
C PHE A 282 16.72 2.41 2.54
N SER A 283 16.07 1.27 2.27
CA SER A 283 15.21 1.09 1.10
C SER A 283 14.06 2.11 1.05
N GLU A 284 13.42 2.36 2.19
CA GLU A 284 12.29 3.28 2.30
C GLU A 284 12.69 4.74 2.17
N GLY A 285 13.86 5.11 2.70
CA GLY A 285 14.45 6.44 2.48
C GLY A 285 14.78 6.68 1.00
N MET A 286 15.39 5.69 0.35
CA MET A 286 15.71 5.75 -1.08
C MET A 286 14.45 5.78 -1.95
N LEU A 287 13.41 5.02 -1.59
CA LEU A 287 12.12 5.04 -2.27
C LEU A 287 11.46 6.41 -2.18
N MET A 288 11.43 7.03 -1.00
CA MET A 288 10.95 8.40 -0.81
C MET A 288 11.71 9.38 -1.72
N ALA A 289 13.05 9.37 -1.65
CA ALA A 289 13.89 10.26 -2.44
C ALA A 289 13.67 10.06 -3.96
N SER A 290 13.61 8.80 -4.41
CA SER A 290 13.35 8.42 -5.80
C SER A 290 11.99 8.93 -6.30
N GLN A 291 10.92 8.72 -5.53
CA GLN A 291 9.57 9.15 -5.91
C GLN A 291 9.45 10.68 -5.99
N ILE A 292 10.10 11.41 -5.08
CA ILE A 292 10.16 12.87 -5.12
C ILE A 292 10.96 13.32 -6.35
N TYR A 293 12.18 12.82 -6.51
CA TYR A 293 13.08 13.18 -7.61
C TYR A 293 12.51 12.86 -9.00
N ALA A 294 11.70 11.81 -9.13
CA ALA A 294 11.03 11.45 -10.38
C ALA A 294 10.04 12.52 -10.88
N LYS A 295 9.63 13.47 -10.04
CA LYS A 295 8.71 14.57 -10.41
C LYS A 295 9.41 15.90 -10.68
N ARG A 296 10.75 15.92 -10.66
CA ARG A 296 11.54 17.08 -11.07
C ARG A 296 11.22 17.50 -12.51
N GLN A 297 11.58 18.72 -12.86
CA GLN A 297 11.59 19.15 -14.25
C GLN A 297 12.61 18.33 -15.05
N VAL A 298 12.16 17.84 -16.20
CA VAL A 298 13.03 17.19 -17.18
C VAL A 298 13.11 18.13 -18.37
N GLU A 299 14.32 18.59 -18.69
CA GLU A 299 14.55 19.36 -19.92
C GLU A 299 14.14 18.48 -21.11
N LYS A 300 13.27 19.00 -21.98
CA LYS A 300 12.99 18.33 -23.25
C LYS A 300 14.16 18.63 -24.15
N GLU A 301 14.90 17.61 -24.57
CA GLU A 301 15.83 17.75 -25.69
C GLU A 301 15.01 18.14 -26.92
N GLU A 302 15.12 19.40 -27.34
CA GLU A 302 14.74 19.79 -28.70
C GLU A 302 15.71 19.08 -29.63
N ILE A 303 15.26 18.00 -30.27
CA ILE A 303 15.96 17.41 -31.40
C ILE A 303 15.90 18.44 -32.51
N ASP A 304 16.96 19.23 -32.61
CA ASP A 304 17.20 20.19 -33.67
C ASP A 304 17.36 19.42 -34.99
N ASN A 305 16.28 19.33 -35.77
CA ASN A 305 16.35 18.84 -37.15
C ASN A 305 16.94 19.97 -38.01
N SER A 306 18.27 20.07 -37.98
CA SER A 306 19.06 20.81 -38.99
C SER A 306 19.05 20.10 -40.34
#